data_AF-A0A959BQL9-F1
#
_entry.id   AF-A0A959BQL9-F1
#
_cell.length_a   1.000
_cell.length_b   1.000
_cell.length_c   1.000
_cell.angle_alpha   90.00
_cell.angle_beta   90.00
_cell.angle_gamma   90.00
#
_symmetry.space_group_name_H-M   'P 1'
#
loop_
_entity.id
_entity.type
_entity.pdbx_description
1 polymer ?
#
loop_
_entity_poly.entity_id
_entity_poly.type
_entity_poly.pdbx_seq_one_letter_code
_entity_poly.pdbx_strand_id
1 'polypeptide(L)' 'MNFPDNLKYTSEHEWVRLEDGHIAYVGITDFAQSELDELVYI' A
#
# COMPACT_ATOMS: atom_id res chain seq x y z
N MET A 1 3.41 13.04 1.89
CA MET A 1 2.85 12.06 0.94
C MET A 1 3.87 11.78 -0.13
N ASN A 2 4.44 10.59 -0.11
CA ASN A 2 5.32 10.08 -1.16
C ASN A 2 4.55 8.99 -1.90
N PHE A 3 4.43 9.11 -3.23
CA PHE A 3 3.75 8.12 -4.06
C PHE A 3 4.79 7.52 -5.02
N PRO A 4 5.38 6.37 -4.67
CA PRO A 4 6.31 5.69 -5.56
C PRO A 4 5.65 5.33 -6.89
N ASP A 5 6.33 5.61 -8.00
CA ASP A 5 5.84 5.38 -9.38
C ASP A 5 5.76 3.89 -9.76
N ASN A 6 6.43 3.03 -9.01
CA ASN A 6 6.43 1.58 -9.22
C ASN A 6 5.25 0.86 -8.55
N LEU A 7 4.29 1.61 -7.98
CA LEU A 7 3.10 1.10 -7.33
C LEU A 7 1.84 1.46 -8.13
N LYS A 8 0.86 0.57 -8.13
CA LYS A 8 -0.50 0.87 -8.58
C LYS A 8 -1.40 1.01 -7.36
N TYR A 9 -2.33 1.95 -7.39
CA TYR A 9 -3.14 2.32 -6.23
C TYR A 9 -4.62 2.05 -6.49
N THR A 10 -5.36 1.76 -5.41
CA THR A 10 -6.82 1.69 -5.42
C THR A 10 -7.40 2.94 -4.77
N SER A 11 -8.69 3.21 -5.03
CA SER A 11 -9.44 4.25 -4.31
C SER A 11 -9.65 3.91 -2.83
N GLU A 12 -9.37 2.67 -2.41
CA GLU A 12 -9.48 2.17 -1.04
C GLU A 12 -8.16 2.32 -0.26
N HIS A 13 -7.25 3.19 -0.74
CA HIS A 13 -5.99 3.49 -0.10
C HIS A 13 -5.03 2.30 0.06
N GLU A 14 -5.13 1.34 -0.85
CA GLU A 14 -4.20 0.22 -0.98
C GLU A 14 -3.27 0.44 -2.18
N TRP A 15 -2.14 -0.25 -2.16
CA TRP A 15 -1.23 -0.33 -3.28
C TRP A 15 -0.84 -1.76 -3.60
N VAL A 16 -0.51 -1.99 -4.88
CA VAL A 16 0.09 -3.22 -5.36
C VAL A 16 1.41 -2.93 -6.06
N ARG A 17 2.45 -3.68 -5.70
CA ARG A 17 3.74 -3.74 -6.42
C ARG A 17 3.84 -5.06 -7.14
N LEU A 18 4.01 -5.00 -8.46
CA LEU A 18 4.23 -6.18 -9.28
C LEU A 18 5.73 -6.51 -9.28
N GLU A 19 6.05 -7.77 -9.02
CA GLU A 19 7.39 -8.32 -9.22
C GLU A 19 7.39 -9.23 -10.45
N ASP A 20 8.56 -9.77 -10.78
CA ASP A 20 8.68 -10.75 -11.86
C ASP A 20 7.85 -12.01 -11.61
N GLY A 21 7.28 -12.55 -12.69
CA GLY A 21 6.45 -13.75 -12.65
C GLY A 21 5.01 -13.47 -12.21
N HIS A 22 4.55 -14.23 -11.20
CA HIS A 22 3.16 -14.19 -10.69
C HIS A 22 3.08 -13.74 -9.22
N ILE A 23 4.08 -12.99 -8.75
CA ILE A 23 4.15 -12.49 -7.38
C ILE A 23 3.78 -11.01 -7.37
N ALA A 24 2.96 -10.62 -6.40
CA ALA A 24 2.63 -9.22 -6.14
C ALA A 24 2.67 -8.97 -4.63
N TYR A 25 3.18 -7.81 -4.24
CA TYR A 25 3.07 -7.30 -2.88
C TYR A 25 1.88 -6.36 -2.79
N VAL A 26 1.13 -6.45 -1.69
CA VAL A 26 -0.01 -5.58 -1.41
C VAL A 26 0.19 -4.96 -0.04
N GLY A 27 -0.22 -3.70 0.11
CA GLY A 27 -0.19 -3.00 1.39
C GLY A 27 -1.09 -1.77 1.38
N ILE A 28 -1.12 -1.05 2.50
CA ILE A 28 -1.85 0.21 2.64
C ILE A 28 -0.95 1.41 2.36
N THR A 29 -1.54 2.51 1.87
CA THR A 29 -0.82 3.75 1.57
C THR A 29 -0.30 4.44 2.83
N ASP A 30 0.69 5.33 2.64
CA ASP A 30 1.21 6.22 3.69
C ASP A 30 0.09 7.06 4.35
N PHE A 31 -0.92 7.45 3.55
CA PHE A 31 -2.11 8.12 4.06
C PHE A 31 -2.96 7.20 4.95
N ALA A 32 -3.28 5.99 4.49
CA ALA A 32 -4.08 5.06 5.27
C ALA A 32 -3.43 4.75 6.62
N GLN A 33 -2.12 4.52 6.66
CA GLN A 33 -1.43 4.27 7.94
C GLN A 33 -1.42 5.50 8.87
N SER A 34 -1.39 6.73 8.35
CA SER A 34 -1.41 7.94 9.18
C SER A 34 -2.77 8.22 9.79
N GLU A 35 -3.83 7.72 9.15
CA GLU A 35 -5.19 7.76 9.69
C GLU A 35 -5.46 6.63 10.71
N LEU A 36 -4.56 5.64 10.82
CA LEU A 36 -4.62 4.63 11.86
C LEU A 36 -3.93 5.19 13.12
N ASP A 37 -4.71 5.34 14.19
CA ASP A 37 -4.24 5.89 15.48
C ASP A 37 -3.13 5.01 16.07
N GLU A 38 -3.43 3.74 16.37
CA GLU A 38 -2.45 2.75 16.77
C GLU A 38 -2.76 1.40 16.09
N LEU A 39 -1.76 0.84 15.40
CA LEU A 39 -1.83 -0.51 14.84
C LEU A 39 -1.62 -1.55 15.95
N VAL A 40 -2.71 -2.17 16.40
CA VAL A 40 -2.68 -3.13 17.52
C VAL A 40 -2.55 -4.60 17.10
N TYR A 41 -2.84 -4.93 15.83
CA TYR A 41 -2.83 -6.31 15.32
C TYR A 41 -2.72 -6.34 13.78
N ILE A 42 -2.05 -7.37 13.23
CA ILE A 42 -1.86 -7.63 11.79
C ILE A 42 -2.09 -9.12 11.50
#